data_AF-A0A847BPL4-F1
#
_entry.id   AF-A0A847BPL4-F1
#
_cell.length_a   1.000
_cell.length_b   1.000
_cell.length_c   1.000
_cell.angle_alpha   90.00
_cell.angle_beta   90.00
_cell.angle_gamma   90.00
#
_symmetry.space_group_name_H-M   'P 1'
#
loop_
_entity.id
_entity.type
_entity.pdbx_description
1 polymer ?
#
loop_
_entity_poly.entity_id
_entity_poly.type
_entity_poly.pdbx_seq_one_letter_code
_entity_poly.pdbx_strand_id
1 'polypeptide(L)' 'MSAVKWIKITTNMFDDEKIDFIESLPEADAILIIWIKLLTLAGKCNAGGFIYLADNIPYTEEMLTHKFKRPLNTVR' A
#
# COMPACT_ATOMS: atom_id res chain seq x y z
N MET A 1 2.55 14.99 16.15
CA MET A 1 3.54 14.12 15.48
C MET A 1 4.10 14.88 14.28
N SER A 2 5.42 14.96 14.10
CA SER A 2 5.99 15.61 12.90
C SER A 2 5.51 14.89 11.63
N ALA A 3 5.14 15.64 10.60
CA ALA A 3 4.72 15.05 9.33
C ALA A 3 5.86 14.19 8.75
N VAL A 4 5.63 12.88 8.60
CA VAL A 4 6.56 11.99 7.90
C VAL A 4 6.55 12.38 6.43
N LYS A 5 7.71 12.77 5.92
CA LYS A 5 7.87 13.28 4.56
C LYS A 5 8.28 12.21 3.54
N TRP A 6 8.88 11.11 4.01
CA TRP A 6 9.41 10.05 3.15
C TRP A 6 9.37 8.68 3.84
N ILE A 7 9.29 7.64 3.01
CA ILE A 7 9.62 6.27 3.38
C ILE A 7 10.91 5.87 2.66
N LYS A 8 11.68 4.96 3.24
CA LYS A 8 12.86 4.37 2.59
C LYS A 8 12.48 2.97 2.11
N ILE A 9 12.90 2.64 0.89
CA ILE A 9 12.75 1.30 0.32
C ILE A 9 14.16 0.79 0.02
N THR A 10 14.41 -0.49 0.27
CA THR A 10 15.72 -1.10 -0.01
C THR A 10 15.88 -1.31 -1.51
N THR A 11 17.11 -1.20 -2.01
CA THR A 11 17.41 -1.38 -3.44
C THR A 11 17.19 -2.80 -3.93
N ASN A 12 17.16 -3.77 -3.01
CA ASN A 12 16.89 -5.18 -3.25
C ASN A 12 15.42 -5.57 -3.00
N MET A 13 14.48 -4.61 -2.98
CA MET A 13 13.07 -4.93 -2.71
C MET A 13 12.50 -5.96 -3.69
N PHE A 14 12.95 -5.94 -4.94
CA PHE A 14 12.50 -6.84 -5.99
C PHE A 14 13.13 -8.24 -5.90
N ASP A 15 14.10 -8.42 -5.00
CA ASP A 15 14.70 -9.72 -4.71
C ASP A 15 13.93 -10.47 -3.60
N ASP A 16 12.90 -9.86 -3.00
CA ASP A 16 12.06 -10.52 -1.97
C ASP A 16 11.15 -11.57 -2.62
N GLU A 17 11.11 -12.78 -2.05
CA GLU A 17 10.29 -13.90 -2.53
C GLU A 17 8.78 -13.55 -2.65
N LYS A 18 8.28 -12.61 -1.84
CA LYS A 18 6.88 -12.15 -1.95
C LYS A 18 6.66 -11.26 -3.16
N ILE A 19 7.68 -10.48 -3.55
CA ILE A 19 7.62 -9.67 -4.76
C ILE A 19 7.69 -10.57 -5.99
N ASP A 20 8.59 -11.56 -5.99
CA ASP A 20 8.66 -12.59 -7.04
C ASP A 20 7.31 -13.33 -7.18
N PHE A 21 6.69 -13.71 -6.07
CA PHE A 21 5.35 -14.30 -6.09
C PHE A 21 4.30 -13.36 -6.68
N ILE A 22 4.28 -12.07 -6.31
CA ILE A 22 3.36 -11.08 -6.88
C ILE A 22 3.57 -10.95 -8.39
N GLU A 23 4.82 -10.94 -8.86
CA GLU A 23 5.16 -10.84 -10.27
C GLU A 23 4.71 -12.07 -11.09
N SER A 24 4.50 -13.21 -10.43
CA SER A 24 3.92 -14.41 -11.06
C SER A 24 2.39 -14.35 -11.26
N LEU A 25 1.69 -13.41 -10.62
CA LEU A 25 0.23 -13.31 -10.66
C LEU A 25 -0.29 -12.51 -11.87
N PRO A 26 -1.51 -12.79 -12.35
CA PRO A 26 -2.23 -11.86 -13.20
C PRO A 26 -2.38 -10.50 -12.50
N GLU A 27 -2.26 -9.41 -13.25
CA GLU A 27 -2.31 -8.04 -12.71
C GLU A 27 -1.18 -7.68 -11.72
N ALA A 28 -0.04 -8.39 -11.74
CA ALA A 28 1.14 -8.13 -10.92
C ALA A 28 1.46 -6.63 -10.75
N ASP A 29 1.51 -5.87 -11.84
CA ASP A 29 1.76 -4.43 -11.83
C ASP A 29 0.76 -3.66 -10.96
N ALA A 30 -0.53 -4.04 -11.01
CA ALA A 30 -1.57 -3.39 -10.24
C ALA A 30 -1.42 -3.69 -8.75
N ILE A 31 -1.12 -4.96 -8.41
CA ILE A 31 -0.88 -5.43 -7.04
C ILE A 31 0.33 -4.71 -6.44
N LEU A 32 1.45 -4.67 -7.18
CA LEU A 32 2.68 -4.00 -6.77
C LEU A 32 2.47 -2.49 -6.56
N ILE A 33 1.73 -1.83 -7.46
CA ILE A 33 1.37 -0.42 -7.31
C ILE A 33 0.50 -0.19 -6.06
N ILE A 34 -0.46 -1.08 -5.77
CA ILE A 34 -1.29 -0.99 -4.56
C ILE A 34 -0.41 -1.13 -3.32
N TRP A 35 0.53 -2.08 -3.31
CA TRP A 35 1.47 -2.28 -2.20
C TRP A 35 2.31 -1.02 -1.93
N ILE A 36 2.89 -0.39 -2.96
CA ILE A 36 3.64 0.88 -2.81
C ILE A 36 2.73 2.02 -2.30
N LYS A 37 1.49 2.10 -2.77
CA LYS A 37 0.52 3.08 -2.27
C LYS A 37 0.17 2.85 -0.80
N LEU A 38 0.08 1.60 -0.35
CA LEU A 38 -0.13 1.24 1.05
C LEU A 38 1.06 1.64 1.93
N LEU A 39 2.30 1.36 1.49
CA LEU A 39 3.50 1.77 2.22
C LEU A 39 3.58 3.29 2.43
N THR A 40 3.31 4.06 1.37
CA THR A 40 3.32 5.52 1.46
C THR A 40 2.17 6.06 2.32
N LEU A 41 1.00 5.41 2.30
CA LEU A 41 -0.13 5.75 3.16
C LEU A 41 0.16 5.45 4.64
N ALA A 42 0.74 4.30 4.95
CA ALA A 42 1.18 3.94 6.29
C ALA A 42 2.26 4.89 6.80
N GLY A 43 3.23 5.24 5.94
CA GLY A 43 4.25 6.26 6.24
C GLY A 43 3.62 7.62 6.57
N LYS A 44 2.66 8.09 5.76
CA LYS A 44 1.94 9.34 6.02
C LYS A 44 1.13 9.29 7.32
N CYS A 45 0.52 8.15 7.63
CA CYS A 45 -0.27 7.95 8.83
C CYS A 45 0.60 7.90 10.10
N ASN A 46 1.80 7.31 9.98
CA ASN A 46 2.79 7.16 11.05
C ASN A 46 2.20 6.59 12.36
N ALA A 47 1.33 5.60 12.22
CA ALA A 47 0.59 4.98 13.32
C ALA A 47 0.90 3.48 13.41
N GLY A 48 2.18 3.09 13.43
CA GLY A 48 2.57 1.68 13.62
C GLY A 48 2.08 0.70 12.54
N GLY A 49 1.84 1.18 11.32
CA GLY A 49 1.32 0.38 10.20
C GLY A 49 -0.20 0.45 10.02
N PHE A 50 -0.93 1.04 10.95
CA PHE A 50 -2.34 1.35 10.74
C PHE A 50 -2.52 2.47 9.72
N ILE A 51 -3.57 2.35 8.90
CA ILE A 51 -3.94 3.33 7.87
C ILE A 51 -5.33 3.88 8.17
N TYR A 52 -5.41 5.20 8.37
CA TYR A 52 -6.66 5.88 8.70
C TYR A 52 -6.99 6.96 7.66
N LEU A 53 -8.28 7.10 7.33
CA LEU A 53 -8.79 8.17 6.47
C LEU A 53 -8.80 9.51 7.21
N ALA A 54 -9.20 9.48 8.47
CA ALA A 54 -9.23 10.59 9.43
C ALA A 54 -8.95 10.01 10.82
N ASP A 55 -8.73 10.87 11.82
CA ASP A 55 -8.46 10.43 13.19
C ASP A 55 -9.52 9.39 13.63
N ASN A 56 -9.06 8.17 13.93
CA ASN A 56 -9.88 7.01 14.34
C ASN A 56 -10.77 6.32 13.29
N ILE A 57 -10.72 6.67 11.99
CA ILE A 57 -11.49 5.97 10.93
C ILE A 57 -10.54 5.13 10.07
N PRO A 58 -10.46 3.80 10.26
CA PRO A 58 -9.60 2.94 9.44
C PRO A 58 -10.10 2.91 7.99
N TYR A 59 -9.17 2.80 7.04
CA TYR A 59 -9.54 2.56 5.65
C TYR A 59 -10.19 1.18 5.49
N THR A 60 -11.33 1.13 4.81
CA THR A 60 -11.93 -0.13 4.32
C THR A 60 -11.45 -0.45 2.90
N GLU A 61 -11.64 -1.69 2.45
CA GLU A 61 -11.32 -2.11 1.07
C GLU A 61 -12.03 -1.24 0.02
N GLU A 62 -13.29 -0.87 0.27
CA GLU A 62 -14.07 0.01 -0.61
C GLU A 62 -13.48 1.41 -0.67
N MET A 63 -13.08 1.96 0.48
CA MET A 63 -12.42 3.28 0.52
C MET A 63 -11.07 3.25 -0.21
N LEU A 64 -10.31 2.16 -0.08
CA LEU A 64 -9.04 1.97 -0.79
C LEU A 64 -9.26 1.79 -2.30
N THR A 65 -10.30 1.08 -2.71
CA THR A 65 -10.76 0.95 -4.11
C THR A 65 -10.95 2.33 -4.75
N HIS A 66 -11.73 3.19 -4.08
CA HIS A 66 -11.94 4.57 -4.53
C HIS A 66 -10.64 5.40 -4.53
N LYS A 67 -9.83 5.30 -3.47
CA LYS A 67 -8.59 6.07 -3.34
C LYS A 67 -7.55 5.67 -4.38
N PHE A 68 -7.41 4.39 -4.67
CA PHE A 68 -6.38 3.84 -5.54
C PHE A 68 -6.80 3.80 -7.01
N LYS A 69 -8.09 4.02 -7.32
CA LYS A 69 -8.67 3.94 -8.66
C LYS A 69 -8.40 2.56 -9.28
N ARG A 70 -8.74 1.53 -8.51
CA ARG A 70 -8.58 0.12 -8.87
C ARG A 70 -9.86 -0.64 -8.55
N PRO A 71 -10.18 -1.74 -9.26
CA PRO A 71 -11.32 -2.59 -8.94
C PRO A 71 -11.19 -3.19 -7.53
N LEU A 72 -12.32 -3.46 -6.88
CA LEU A 72 -12.34 -4.06 -5.53
C LEU A 72 -11.59 -5.39 -5.49
N ASN A 73 -11.77 -6.23 -6.52
CA ASN A 73 -11.11 -7.54 -6.61
C ASN A 73 -9.58 -7.45 -6.73
N THR A 74 -9.04 -6.33 -7.21
CA THR A 74 -7.59 -6.11 -7.30
C THR A 74 -7.03 -5.54 -5.99
N VAL A 75 -7.87 -4.90 -5.17
CA VAL A 75 -7.49 -4.28 -3.88
C VAL A 75 -7.63 -5.25 -2.71
N ARG A 76 -8.53 -6.22 -2.83
CA ARG A 76 -8.86 -7.23 -1.83
C ARG A 76 -7.77 -8.29 -1.68
#